data_AF-A0A2D5PPT2-F1
#
_entry.id   AF-A0A2D5PPT2-F1
#
_cell.length_a   1.000
_cell.length_b   1.000
_cell.length_c   1.000
_cell.angle_alpha   90.00
_cell.angle_beta   90.00
_cell.angle_gamma   90.00
#
_symmetry.space_group_name_H-M   'P 1'
#
loop_
_entity.id
_entity.type
_entity.pdbx_description
1 polymer ?
#
loop_
_entity_poly.entity_id
_entity_poly.type
_entity_poly.pdbx_seq_one_letter_code
_entity_poly.pdbx_strand_id
1 'polypeptide(L)'
;MVNQLRIDLQNYRENKPIQLTARWAPREPNYKKKKNIKFGWIYFILAKKFYSSFLESASTQEEYQKASKKCYTHFRKLLSSLNTYLKTLQIYQTSGNWSEINFNNVTSCSMRKQRKAFGNHKNIDSEDRKTCADNFKAYVETCKADPERNTMKGKRLFAYELVKDCFEHGLNQQQIDVINLQWESNKSNNSNLGKMIAFCDSSYSMESDNCIPLFNSLGLSIRISELCHPLFRDRVMIFACEPKWVKLDCYSSFYEKAVALRNTGGSCGISTNFYRAMHQILRAFVENNVNPQEVEDLVLALFSDMQINVADKNFNDTLYDNIKRDFAEAGLSSSWGVPYNPPHILFWNLRETKGFPTVTSKENVTMLSGFSSSLLNVFEKKGIAELKKMTPRTMIETILNNDRYDQLESNIIDTFQVVNSL
;
A
#
# COMPACT_ATOMS: atom_id res chain seq x y z
N MET A 1 15.55 -19.66 -4.93
CA MET A 1 16.37 -19.27 -3.74
C MET A 1 17.74 -19.94 -3.70
N VAL A 2 17.85 -21.29 -3.70
CA VAL A 2 19.16 -21.99 -3.64
C VAL A 2 20.10 -21.55 -4.77
N ASN A 3 19.60 -21.50 -6.02
CA ASN A 3 20.41 -21.07 -7.17
C ASN A 3 20.96 -19.65 -6.99
N GLN A 4 20.11 -18.71 -6.55
CA GLN A 4 20.56 -17.34 -6.30
C GLN A 4 21.59 -17.26 -5.15
N LEU A 5 21.45 -18.06 -4.09
CA LEU A 5 22.48 -18.12 -3.02
C LEU A 5 23.83 -18.64 -3.53
N ARG A 6 23.85 -19.52 -4.53
CA ARG A 6 25.11 -19.99 -5.15
C ARG A 6 25.77 -18.87 -5.95
N ILE A 7 24.99 -18.12 -6.72
CA ILE A 7 25.44 -16.92 -7.43
C ILE A 7 25.98 -15.87 -6.44
N ASP A 8 25.22 -15.59 -5.38
CA ASP A 8 25.63 -14.63 -4.35
C ASP A 8 26.93 -15.08 -3.65
N LEU A 9 27.14 -16.38 -3.41
CA LEU A 9 28.38 -16.90 -2.85
C LEU A 9 29.58 -16.74 -3.80
N GLN A 10 29.38 -16.95 -5.10
CA GLN A 10 30.44 -16.73 -6.09
C GLN A 10 30.80 -15.24 -6.15
N ASN A 11 29.81 -14.36 -6.27
CA ASN A 11 30.00 -12.92 -6.28
C ASN A 11 30.70 -12.44 -5.01
N TYR A 12 30.32 -12.98 -3.83
CA TYR A 12 30.99 -12.68 -2.56
C TYR A 12 32.49 -13.02 -2.59
N ARG A 13 32.87 -14.16 -3.17
CA ARG A 13 34.29 -14.56 -3.31
C ARG A 13 35.06 -13.64 -4.27
N GLU A 14 34.38 -13.09 -5.26
CA GLU A 14 34.94 -12.17 -6.26
C GLU A 14 34.82 -10.70 -5.85
N ASN A 15 34.37 -10.39 -4.62
CA ASN A 15 34.07 -9.03 -4.14
C ASN A 15 33.10 -8.24 -5.04
N LYS A 16 32.17 -8.94 -5.70
CA LYS A 16 31.10 -8.36 -6.51
C LYS A 16 29.82 -8.14 -5.69
N PRO A 17 28.96 -7.19 -6.10
CA PRO A 17 27.64 -6.99 -5.48
C PRO A 17 26.80 -8.29 -5.46
N ILE A 18 26.11 -8.51 -4.34
CA ILE A 18 25.24 -9.68 -4.14
C ILE A 18 23.78 -9.25 -3.92
N GLN A 19 22.84 -10.15 -4.18
CA GLN A 19 21.42 -9.88 -3.95
C GLN A 19 21.02 -10.04 -2.47
N LEU A 20 19.79 -9.62 -2.15
CA LEU A 20 19.23 -9.69 -0.79
C LEU A 20 18.77 -11.10 -0.39
N THR A 21 19.08 -12.14 -1.16
CA THR A 21 18.60 -13.50 -0.91
C THR A 21 19.00 -13.98 0.47
N ALA A 22 20.24 -13.73 0.89
CA ALA A 22 20.72 -14.13 2.22
C ALA A 22 20.01 -13.40 3.37
N ARG A 23 19.48 -12.20 3.13
CA ARG A 23 18.67 -11.44 4.10
C ARG A 23 17.29 -12.04 4.28
N TRP A 24 16.67 -12.47 3.18
CA TRP A 24 15.30 -13.02 3.16
C TRP A 24 15.24 -14.53 3.38
N ALA A 25 16.37 -15.22 3.28
CA ALA A 25 16.46 -16.65 3.57
C ALA A 25 16.01 -16.93 5.03
N PRO A 26 15.13 -17.92 5.25
CA PRO A 26 14.73 -18.36 6.58
C PRO A 26 15.96 -18.63 7.46
N ARG A 27 15.80 -18.39 8.76
CA ARG A 27 16.83 -18.66 9.76
C ARG A 27 16.49 -19.93 10.50
N GLU A 28 17.53 -20.56 11.05
CA GLU A 28 17.37 -21.73 11.91
C GLU A 28 16.37 -21.44 13.05
N PRO A 29 15.33 -22.26 13.23
CA PRO A 29 14.35 -22.06 14.28
C PRO A 29 14.99 -22.30 15.65
N ASN A 30 14.71 -21.40 16.59
CA ASN A 30 15.04 -21.60 17.99
C ASN A 30 13.74 -21.88 18.76
N TYR A 31 13.48 -23.18 18.99
CA TYR A 31 12.27 -23.64 19.66
C TYR A 31 12.19 -23.17 21.11
N LYS A 32 13.33 -23.09 21.82
CA LYS A 32 13.38 -22.61 23.21
C LYS A 32 12.95 -21.13 23.31
N LYS A 33 13.47 -20.28 22.43
CA LYS A 33 13.16 -18.83 22.40
C LYS A 33 11.93 -18.48 21.54
N LYS A 34 11.20 -19.50 21.07
CA LYS A 34 10.07 -19.36 20.13
C LYS A 34 10.35 -18.46 18.92
N LYS A 35 11.59 -18.48 18.40
CA LYS A 35 12.05 -17.59 17.31
C LYS A 35 12.13 -18.35 15.99
N ASN A 36 11.63 -17.73 14.91
CA ASN A 36 11.63 -18.27 13.53
C ASN A 36 10.90 -19.61 13.34
N ILE A 37 9.88 -19.92 14.15
CA ILE A 37 9.22 -21.24 14.11
C ILE A 37 8.33 -21.42 12.88
N LYS A 38 7.42 -20.47 12.59
CA LYS A 38 6.31 -20.63 11.62
C LYS A 38 6.75 -21.15 10.24
N PHE A 39 7.92 -20.72 9.77
CA PHE A 39 8.50 -21.12 8.49
C PHE A 39 9.95 -21.62 8.62
N GLY A 40 10.36 -22.00 9.84
CA GLY A 40 11.72 -22.43 10.13
C GLY A 40 12.08 -23.77 9.47
N TRP A 41 11.08 -24.61 9.16
CA TRP A 41 11.29 -25.88 8.46
C TRP A 41 11.94 -25.70 7.07
N ILE A 42 11.65 -24.59 6.39
CA ILE A 42 12.23 -24.25 5.08
C ILE A 42 13.76 -24.15 5.17
N TYR A 43 14.29 -23.67 6.30
CA TYR A 43 15.73 -23.57 6.55
C TYR A 43 16.43 -24.92 6.36
N PHE A 44 15.88 -25.99 6.93
CA PHE A 44 16.49 -27.32 6.86
C PHE A 44 16.48 -27.87 5.44
N ILE A 45 15.40 -27.64 4.69
CA ILE A 45 15.30 -28.04 3.28
C ILE A 45 16.34 -27.30 2.44
N LEU A 46 16.43 -25.97 2.61
CA LEU A 46 17.41 -25.15 1.87
C LEU A 46 18.84 -25.56 2.19
N ALA A 47 19.15 -25.80 3.47
CA ALA A 47 20.48 -26.22 3.88
C ALA A 47 20.90 -27.56 3.26
N LYS A 48 19.99 -28.55 3.25
CA LYS A 48 20.23 -29.84 2.61
C LYS A 48 20.36 -29.73 1.09
N LYS A 49 19.49 -28.95 0.43
CA LYS A 49 19.59 -28.71 -1.02
C LYS A 49 20.86 -27.96 -1.42
N PHE A 50 21.33 -27.03 -0.58
CA PHE A 50 22.52 -26.24 -0.87
C PHE A 50 23.80 -27.09 -0.73
N TYR A 51 23.89 -27.89 0.34
CA TYR A 51 25.03 -28.75 0.66
C TYR A 51 24.72 -30.24 0.45
N SER A 52 24.07 -30.60 -0.67
CA SER A 52 23.69 -31.99 -0.96
C SER A 52 24.90 -32.93 -0.97
N SER A 53 26.06 -32.44 -1.38
CA SER A 53 27.33 -33.18 -1.40
C SER A 53 27.76 -33.71 -0.03
N PHE A 54 27.36 -33.08 1.08
CA PHE A 54 27.64 -33.60 2.42
C PHE A 54 26.77 -34.81 2.77
N LEU A 55 25.59 -34.94 2.15
CA LEU A 55 24.67 -36.05 2.38
C LEU A 55 25.05 -37.26 1.52
N GLU A 56 25.59 -37.03 0.32
CA GLU A 56 26.05 -38.08 -0.60
C GLU A 56 27.16 -38.95 0.01
N SER A 57 27.95 -38.41 0.94
CA SER A 57 29.01 -39.14 1.64
C SER A 57 28.52 -40.02 2.81
N ALA A 58 27.23 -40.03 3.13
CA ALA A 58 26.69 -40.77 4.27
C ALA A 58 26.07 -42.11 3.83
N SER A 59 26.54 -43.21 4.42
CA SER A 59 26.05 -44.57 4.12
C SER A 59 25.13 -45.11 5.22
N THR A 60 25.31 -44.66 6.46
CA THR A 60 24.48 -45.07 7.61
C THR A 60 23.51 -43.97 8.07
N GLN A 61 22.46 -44.36 8.79
CA GLN A 61 21.47 -43.42 9.34
C GLN A 61 22.10 -42.40 10.32
N GLU A 62 23.07 -42.84 11.13
CA GLU A 62 23.79 -41.95 12.03
C GLU A 62 24.70 -40.96 11.29
N GLU A 63 25.39 -41.41 10.24
CA GLU A 63 26.18 -40.55 9.36
C GLU A 63 25.30 -39.51 8.67
N TYR A 64 24.12 -39.91 8.19
CA TYR A 64 23.17 -39.01 7.55
C TYR A 64 22.69 -37.91 8.51
N GLN A 65 22.47 -38.24 9.78
CA GLN A 65 22.13 -37.24 10.81
C GLN A 65 23.30 -36.28 11.09
N LYS A 66 24.54 -36.79 11.18
CA LYS A 66 25.74 -35.96 11.37
C LYS A 66 25.96 -35.04 10.15
N ALA A 67 25.83 -35.57 8.94
CA ALA A 67 25.91 -34.83 7.69
C ALA A 67 24.83 -33.75 7.58
N SER A 68 23.60 -34.06 7.98
CA SER A 68 22.50 -33.07 8.04
C SER A 68 22.83 -31.91 8.99
N LYS A 69 23.34 -32.20 10.20
CA LYS A 69 23.80 -31.16 11.15
C LYS A 69 24.94 -30.32 10.59
N LYS A 70 25.85 -30.94 9.83
CA LYS A 70 26.92 -30.24 9.09
C LYS A 70 26.34 -29.28 8.05
N CYS A 71 25.38 -29.72 7.23
CA CYS A 71 24.66 -28.86 6.27
C CYS A 71 24.08 -27.62 6.97
N TYR A 72 23.38 -27.83 8.10
CA TYR A 72 22.75 -26.74 8.86
C TYR A 72 23.79 -25.75 9.39
N THR A 73 24.91 -26.25 9.93
CA THR A 73 25.96 -25.38 10.47
C THR A 73 26.63 -24.54 9.39
N HIS A 74 26.99 -25.15 8.25
CA HIS A 74 27.62 -24.44 7.14
C HIS A 74 26.65 -23.45 6.48
N PHE A 75 25.36 -23.78 6.39
CA PHE A 75 24.35 -22.88 5.85
C PHE A 75 24.13 -21.67 6.76
N ARG A 76 24.09 -21.84 8.09
CA ARG A 76 24.04 -20.71 9.04
C ARG A 76 25.24 -19.77 8.87
N LYS A 77 26.45 -20.33 8.77
CA LYS A 77 27.70 -19.54 8.58
C LYS A 77 27.69 -18.78 7.25
N LEU A 78 27.29 -19.44 6.16
CA LEU A 78 27.12 -18.81 4.84
C LEU A 78 26.16 -17.64 4.88
N LEU A 79 24.98 -17.83 5.46
CA LEU A 79 24.01 -16.75 5.59
C LEU A 79 24.56 -15.60 6.42
N SER A 80 25.28 -15.88 7.51
CA SER A 80 25.90 -14.84 8.32
C SER A 80 26.94 -14.04 7.53
N SER A 81 27.85 -14.70 6.81
CA SER A 81 28.91 -14.02 6.05
C SER A 81 28.35 -13.14 4.94
N LEU A 82 27.35 -13.64 4.20
CA LEU A 82 26.68 -12.88 3.15
C LEU A 82 25.92 -11.66 3.73
N ASN A 83 25.30 -11.78 4.90
CA ASN A 83 24.61 -10.63 5.52
C ASN A 83 25.57 -9.57 6.06
N THR A 84 26.74 -9.98 6.57
CA THR A 84 27.80 -9.03 6.95
C THR A 84 28.31 -8.29 5.70
N TYR A 85 28.51 -8.99 4.59
CA TYR A 85 28.91 -8.38 3.32
C TYR A 85 27.86 -7.40 2.77
N LEU A 86 26.58 -7.72 2.92
CA LEU A 86 25.47 -6.81 2.56
C LEU A 86 25.44 -5.52 3.40
N LYS A 87 26.14 -5.45 4.54
CA LYS A 87 26.15 -4.30 5.46
C LYS A 87 24.74 -3.81 5.78
N THR A 88 23.83 -4.76 6.04
CA THR A 88 22.43 -4.41 6.36
C THR A 88 22.37 -3.60 7.65
N LEU A 89 21.35 -2.74 7.78
CA LEU A 89 21.11 -1.95 8.99
C LEU A 89 21.23 -2.78 10.28
N GLN A 90 20.68 -3.99 10.28
CA GLN A 90 20.66 -4.85 11.47
C GLN A 90 22.07 -5.25 11.94
N ILE A 91 23.05 -5.37 11.03
CA ILE A 91 24.43 -5.70 11.38
C ILE A 91 24.99 -4.61 12.29
N TYR A 92 24.91 -3.35 11.85
CA TYR A 92 25.34 -2.17 12.61
C TYR A 92 24.62 -2.04 13.95
N GLN A 93 23.32 -2.32 13.98
CA GLN A 93 22.53 -2.25 15.22
C GLN A 93 22.93 -3.32 16.24
N THR A 94 23.25 -4.53 15.77
CA THR A 94 23.66 -5.62 16.66
C THR A 94 25.11 -5.55 17.10
N SER A 95 25.98 -4.92 16.30
CA SER A 95 27.38 -4.70 16.66
C SER A 95 27.58 -3.46 17.54
N GLY A 96 26.59 -2.56 17.59
CA GLY A 96 26.68 -1.31 18.34
C GLY A 96 27.38 -0.18 17.59
N ASN A 97 27.46 -0.26 16.26
CA ASN A 97 28.10 0.75 15.40
C ASN A 97 27.03 1.57 14.66
N TRP A 98 26.20 2.33 15.38
CA TRP A 98 25.12 3.11 14.77
C TRP A 98 25.63 4.31 13.97
N SER A 99 26.76 4.88 14.36
CA SER A 99 27.41 6.00 13.66
C SER A 99 27.76 5.65 12.20
N GLU A 100 28.06 4.38 11.92
CA GLU A 100 28.39 3.87 10.58
C GLU A 100 27.18 3.56 9.69
N ILE A 101 25.94 3.78 10.18
CA ILE A 101 24.73 3.48 9.41
C ILE A 101 24.65 4.39 8.18
N ASN A 102 24.73 3.78 7.00
CA ASN A 102 24.43 4.45 5.75
C ASN A 102 22.90 4.51 5.52
N PHE A 103 22.30 5.68 5.74
CA PHE A 103 20.85 5.90 5.59
C PHE A 103 20.33 5.70 4.16
N ASN A 104 21.17 5.86 3.12
CA ASN A 104 20.78 5.54 1.74
C ASN A 104 20.44 4.05 1.54
N ASN A 105 21.01 3.16 2.37
CA ASN A 105 20.76 1.73 2.30
C ASN A 105 19.59 1.28 3.19
N VAL A 106 19.09 2.16 4.06
CA VAL A 106 17.97 1.85 4.95
C VAL A 106 16.68 1.73 4.16
N THR A 107 15.92 0.66 4.42
CA THR A 107 14.64 0.40 3.73
C THR A 107 13.54 1.28 4.30
N SER A 108 12.55 1.66 3.49
CA SER A 108 11.43 2.53 3.89
C SER A 108 10.74 2.09 5.18
N CYS A 109 10.45 0.79 5.33
CA CYS A 109 9.82 0.23 6.53
C CYS A 109 10.72 0.34 7.78
N SER A 110 12.04 0.21 7.62
CA SER A 110 13.00 0.36 8.72
C SER A 110 13.12 1.83 9.11
N MET A 111 13.20 2.72 8.12
CA MET A 111 13.22 4.17 8.33
C MET A 111 12.00 4.60 9.14
N ARG A 112 10.80 4.18 8.69
CA ARG A 112 9.53 4.45 9.35
C ARG A 112 9.53 3.95 10.79
N LYS A 113 9.74 2.65 11.01
CA LYS A 113 9.60 2.02 12.35
C LYS A 113 10.67 2.46 13.34
N GLN A 114 11.83 2.90 12.87
CA GLN A 114 13.00 3.15 13.71
C GLN A 114 13.47 4.60 13.73
N ARG A 115 12.73 5.54 13.13
CA ARG A 115 13.04 6.98 13.15
C ARG A 115 13.35 7.52 14.55
N LYS A 116 12.57 7.13 15.57
CA LYS A 116 12.80 7.51 16.98
C LYS A 116 14.12 6.93 17.53
N ALA A 117 14.50 5.74 17.08
CA ALA A 117 15.76 5.12 17.45
C ALA A 117 16.95 5.78 16.75
N PHE A 118 16.81 6.26 15.51
CA PHE A 118 17.87 6.99 14.81
C PHE A 118 18.11 8.37 15.42
N GLY A 119 17.06 9.11 15.76
CA GLY A 119 17.17 10.41 16.44
C GLY A 119 17.53 10.34 17.93
N ASN A 120 17.99 9.19 18.44
CA ASN A 120 18.34 8.95 19.86
C ASN A 120 17.31 9.48 20.90
N HIS A 121 16.00 9.40 20.63
CA HIS A 121 14.96 9.96 21.50
C HIS A 121 14.87 9.33 22.90
N LYS A 122 15.53 8.18 23.13
CA LYS A 122 15.63 7.56 24.44
C LYS A 122 16.80 8.11 25.28
N ASN A 123 17.52 9.11 24.78
CA ASN A 123 18.68 9.73 25.43
C ASN A 123 19.68 8.69 25.94
N ILE A 124 20.03 7.73 25.08
CA ILE A 124 21.06 6.75 25.41
C ILE A 124 22.39 7.50 25.44
N ASP A 125 23.07 7.47 26.58
CA ASP A 125 24.36 8.12 26.75
C ASP A 125 25.47 7.28 26.11
N SER A 126 25.55 7.39 24.79
CA SER A 126 26.54 6.73 23.96
C SER A 126 26.91 7.67 22.84
N GLU A 127 28.21 7.93 22.68
CA GLU A 127 28.73 8.84 21.67
C GLU A 127 28.39 8.39 20.25
N ASP A 128 28.43 7.08 20.00
CA ASP A 128 28.02 6.44 18.74
C ASP A 128 26.54 6.75 18.40
N ARG A 129 25.68 6.77 19.42
CA ARG A 129 24.24 7.04 19.27
C ARG A 129 23.95 8.52 19.04
N LYS A 130 24.73 9.42 19.65
CA LYS A 130 24.65 10.88 19.41
C LYS A 130 25.10 11.19 17.97
N THR A 131 26.26 10.65 17.57
CA THR A 131 26.78 10.76 16.20
C THR A 131 25.80 10.21 15.16
N CYS A 132 25.15 9.07 15.44
CA CYS A 132 24.09 8.52 14.57
C CYS A 132 22.91 9.49 14.41
N ALA A 133 22.50 10.18 15.48
CA ALA A 133 21.40 11.13 15.43
C ALA A 133 21.75 12.36 14.59
N ASP A 134 22.99 12.84 14.69
CA ASP A 134 23.48 13.95 13.86
C ASP A 134 23.60 13.56 12.39
N ASN A 135 24.13 12.37 12.10
CA ASN A 135 24.17 11.80 10.74
C ASN A 135 22.76 11.65 10.16
N PHE A 136 21.80 11.23 10.97
CA PHE A 136 20.40 11.12 10.54
C PHE A 136 19.79 12.49 10.24
N LYS A 137 20.07 13.50 11.08
CA LYS A 137 19.60 14.87 10.86
C LYS A 137 20.18 15.46 9.58
N ALA A 138 21.48 15.32 9.37
CA ALA A 138 22.14 15.74 8.14
C ALA A 138 21.53 15.05 6.92
N TYR A 139 21.27 13.74 7.00
CA TYR A 139 20.63 12.99 5.93
C TYR A 139 19.24 13.54 5.58
N VAL A 140 18.39 13.82 6.58
CA VAL A 140 17.06 14.43 6.34
C VAL A 140 17.18 15.77 5.63
N GLU A 141 18.09 16.65 6.06
CA GLU A 141 18.30 17.95 5.40
C GLU A 141 18.83 17.81 3.97
N THR A 142 19.74 16.85 3.71
CA THR A 142 20.20 16.58 2.33
C THR A 142 19.07 16.09 1.42
N CYS A 143 18.12 15.30 1.95
CA CYS A 143 16.95 14.84 1.20
C CYS A 143 15.95 15.97 0.94
N LYS A 144 15.86 16.97 1.83
CA LYS A 144 15.03 18.16 1.63
C LYS A 144 15.61 19.11 0.59
N ALA A 145 16.93 19.31 0.63
CA ALA A 145 17.62 20.20 -0.30
C ALA A 145 17.67 19.66 -1.73
N ASP A 146 17.85 18.34 -1.89
CA ASP A 146 17.91 17.69 -3.20
C ASP A 146 17.16 16.34 -3.18
N PRO A 147 15.82 16.36 -3.36
CA PRO A 147 14.99 15.16 -3.32
C PRO A 147 15.25 14.18 -4.47
N GLU A 148 15.79 14.65 -5.60
CA GLU A 148 16.06 13.84 -6.79
C GLU A 148 17.34 13.01 -6.62
N ARG A 149 18.39 13.60 -6.06
CA ARG A 149 19.67 12.91 -5.84
C ARG A 149 19.69 12.06 -4.58
N ASN A 150 19.04 12.53 -3.51
CA ASN A 150 19.00 11.86 -2.21
C ASN A 150 17.55 11.59 -1.80
N THR A 151 16.90 10.63 -2.46
CA THR A 151 15.50 10.32 -2.17
C THR A 151 15.35 9.44 -0.94
N MET A 152 14.59 9.91 0.05
CA MET A 152 14.18 9.07 1.17
C MET A 152 13.19 8.00 0.71
N LYS A 153 13.57 6.72 0.86
CA LYS A 153 12.75 5.61 0.36
C LYS A 153 11.37 5.58 1.04
N GLY A 154 10.31 5.77 0.25
CA GLY A 154 8.90 5.65 0.66
C GLY A 154 8.09 4.65 -0.18
N LYS A 155 8.64 4.17 -1.30
CA LYS A 155 7.94 3.34 -2.30
C LYS A 155 7.26 2.06 -1.77
N ARG A 156 7.77 1.43 -0.70
CA ARG A 156 7.18 0.19 -0.15
C ARG A 156 6.17 0.42 0.99
N LEU A 157 5.93 1.67 1.38
CA LEU A 157 4.95 2.00 2.41
C LEU A 157 3.57 2.12 1.79
N PHE A 158 2.55 1.76 2.55
CA PHE A 158 1.17 2.05 2.16
C PHE A 158 0.80 3.49 2.53
N ALA A 159 -0.13 4.09 1.78
CA ALA A 159 -0.60 5.46 2.05
C ALA A 159 -1.12 5.60 3.49
N TYR A 160 -1.92 4.64 3.96
CA TYR A 160 -2.47 4.65 5.32
C TYR A 160 -1.37 4.59 6.40
N GLU A 161 -0.22 3.96 6.13
CA GLU A 161 0.87 3.88 7.10
C GLU A 161 1.50 5.24 7.36
N LEU A 162 1.59 6.08 6.32
CA LEU A 162 2.11 7.44 6.38
C LEU A 162 1.09 8.39 7.01
N VAL A 163 -0.20 8.26 6.65
CA VAL A 163 -1.28 9.01 7.33
C VAL A 163 -1.30 8.69 8.81
N LYS A 164 -1.20 7.40 9.18
CA LYS A 164 -1.12 6.98 10.59
C LYS A 164 0.03 7.65 11.32
N ASP A 165 1.18 7.80 10.67
CA ASP A 165 2.34 8.42 11.29
C ASP A 165 2.15 9.92 11.56
N CYS A 166 1.32 10.62 10.76
CA CYS A 166 0.95 12.02 11.01
C CYS A 166 0.18 12.21 12.33
N PHE A 167 -0.48 11.16 12.84
CA PHE A 167 -1.28 11.23 14.07
C PHE A 167 -0.58 10.61 15.28
N GLU A 168 0.73 10.34 15.20
CA GLU A 168 1.48 9.97 16.39
C GLU A 168 1.63 11.15 17.36
N HIS A 169 1.58 10.85 18.66
CA HIS A 169 1.80 11.86 19.69
C HIS A 169 3.27 12.30 19.76
N GLY A 170 3.48 13.61 19.97
CA GLY A 170 4.80 14.18 20.22
C GLY A 170 5.72 14.23 19.01
N LEU A 171 5.16 14.42 17.81
CA LEU A 171 5.94 14.58 16.59
C LEU A 171 6.80 15.86 16.66
N ASN A 172 8.08 15.73 16.31
CA ASN A 172 8.96 16.88 16.09
C ASN A 172 9.08 17.20 14.59
N GLN A 173 9.65 18.36 14.26
CA GLN A 173 9.80 18.78 12.86
C GLN A 173 10.56 17.77 12.00
N GLN A 174 11.64 17.17 12.53
CA GLN A 174 12.42 16.16 11.80
C GLN A 174 11.56 14.93 11.43
N GLN A 175 10.65 14.49 12.32
CA GLN A 175 9.77 13.36 12.05
C GLN A 175 8.70 13.72 11.01
N ILE A 176 8.16 14.94 11.06
CA ILE A 176 7.22 15.45 10.04
C ILE A 176 7.91 15.49 8.68
N ASP A 177 9.14 16.00 8.61
CA ASP A 177 9.94 16.05 7.38
C ASP A 177 10.17 14.65 6.81
N VAL A 178 10.51 13.67 7.64
CA VAL A 178 10.67 12.26 7.24
C VAL A 178 9.36 11.72 6.63
N ILE A 179 8.21 11.99 7.24
CA ILE A 179 6.90 11.53 6.73
C ILE A 179 6.61 12.16 5.36
N ASN A 180 6.81 13.46 5.22
CA ASN A 180 6.60 14.19 3.97
C ASN A 180 7.52 13.70 2.84
N LEU A 181 8.82 13.50 3.13
CA LEU A 181 9.78 12.96 2.16
C LEU A 181 9.41 11.52 1.73
N GLN A 182 8.97 10.70 2.67
CA GLN A 182 8.49 9.35 2.35
C GLN A 182 7.21 9.38 1.52
N TRP A 183 6.30 10.32 1.76
CA TRP A 183 5.09 10.52 0.96
C TRP A 183 5.42 10.92 -0.48
N GLU A 184 6.38 11.83 -0.68
CA GLU A 184 6.80 12.26 -2.01
C GLU A 184 7.46 11.10 -2.78
N SER A 185 8.38 10.35 -2.15
CA SER A 185 8.95 9.15 -2.77
C SER A 185 7.87 8.09 -3.10
N ASN A 186 6.84 7.98 -2.25
CA ASN A 186 5.72 7.07 -2.45
C ASN A 186 4.86 7.44 -3.67
N LYS A 187 4.83 8.72 -4.07
CA LYS A 187 4.08 9.22 -5.23
C LYS A 187 4.42 8.51 -6.52
N SER A 188 5.69 8.10 -6.69
CA SER A 188 6.18 7.32 -7.83
C SER A 188 5.50 5.95 -8.03
N ASN A 189 4.72 5.48 -7.05
CA ASN A 189 3.89 4.28 -7.20
C ASN A 189 2.63 4.52 -8.04
N ASN A 190 2.24 5.77 -8.23
CA ASN A 190 1.02 6.17 -8.89
C ASN A 190 1.32 7.02 -10.12
N SER A 191 0.61 6.73 -11.20
CA SER A 191 0.66 7.48 -12.46
C SER A 191 -0.45 8.54 -12.50
N ASN A 192 -0.65 9.19 -13.64
CA ASN A 192 -1.70 10.20 -13.79
C ASN A 192 -3.07 9.53 -13.63
N LEU A 193 -3.87 9.99 -12.64
CA LEU A 193 -5.14 9.36 -12.30
C LEU A 193 -6.34 9.93 -13.09
N GLY A 194 -6.09 10.78 -14.09
CA GLY A 194 -7.11 11.29 -14.99
C GLY A 194 -8.19 12.12 -14.29
N LYS A 195 -9.41 12.13 -14.84
CA LYS A 195 -10.55 12.89 -14.29
C LYS A 195 -11.22 12.16 -13.12
N MET A 196 -10.45 11.85 -12.08
CA MET A 196 -10.92 11.14 -10.88
C MET A 196 -11.22 12.10 -9.74
N ILE A 197 -12.35 11.89 -9.06
CA ILE A 197 -12.78 12.63 -7.86
C ILE A 197 -12.84 11.66 -6.69
N ALA A 198 -12.14 11.99 -5.60
CA ALA A 198 -12.12 11.17 -4.40
C ALA A 198 -13.24 11.54 -3.43
N PHE A 199 -13.95 10.51 -2.97
CA PHE A 199 -14.93 10.55 -1.90
C PHE A 199 -14.34 9.81 -0.68
N CYS A 200 -13.99 10.58 0.34
CA CYS A 200 -13.35 10.15 1.56
C CYS A 200 -14.42 9.92 2.65
N ASP A 201 -14.71 8.65 2.97
CA ASP A 201 -15.51 8.34 4.15
C ASP A 201 -14.67 8.59 5.40
N SER A 202 -15.18 9.45 6.28
CA SER A 202 -14.58 9.74 7.59
C SER A 202 -15.53 9.41 8.75
N SER A 203 -16.54 8.58 8.50
CA SER A 203 -17.55 8.19 9.50
C SER A 203 -16.93 7.36 10.64
N TYR A 204 -17.70 7.21 11.72
CA TYR A 204 -17.22 6.51 12.91
C TYR A 204 -16.86 5.03 12.66
N SER A 205 -17.52 4.35 11.71
CA SER A 205 -17.19 2.95 11.39
C SER A 205 -15.80 2.79 10.76
N MET A 206 -15.28 3.86 10.14
CA MET A 206 -13.93 3.91 9.59
C MET A 206 -12.84 3.96 10.68
N GLU A 207 -13.19 4.25 11.94
CA GLU A 207 -12.27 4.23 13.08
C GLU A 207 -11.99 2.82 13.62
N SER A 208 -12.60 1.79 13.03
CA SER A 208 -12.35 0.39 13.34
C SER A 208 -10.90 -0.04 13.03
N ASP A 209 -10.49 -1.21 13.55
CA ASP A 209 -9.19 -1.84 13.29
C ASP A 209 -7.97 -0.92 13.53
N ASN A 210 -7.99 -0.14 14.60
CA ASN A 210 -6.98 0.91 14.91
C ASN A 210 -6.96 2.04 13.88
N CYS A 211 -8.14 2.47 13.42
CA CYS A 211 -8.36 3.51 12.42
C CYS A 211 -7.71 3.23 11.06
N ILE A 212 -7.38 1.96 10.74
CA ILE A 212 -6.75 1.61 9.46
C ILE A 212 -7.64 2.00 8.27
N PRO A 213 -8.96 1.70 8.25
CA PRO A 213 -9.83 2.08 7.14
C PRO A 213 -9.86 3.59 6.94
N LEU A 214 -10.04 4.36 8.00
CA LEU A 214 -10.01 5.82 7.95
C LEU A 214 -8.69 6.34 7.38
N PHE A 215 -7.54 5.90 7.89
CA PHE A 215 -6.24 6.35 7.40
C PHE A 215 -6.02 6.00 5.93
N ASN A 216 -6.63 4.90 5.47
CA ASN A 216 -6.61 4.53 4.07
C ASN A 216 -7.47 5.46 3.20
N SER A 217 -8.69 5.73 3.65
CA SER A 217 -9.61 6.65 3.00
C SER A 217 -8.98 8.03 2.80
N LEU A 218 -8.38 8.58 3.86
CA LEU A 218 -7.64 9.84 3.83
C LEU A 218 -6.45 9.76 2.87
N GLY A 219 -5.61 8.72 2.98
CA GLY A 219 -4.40 8.59 2.19
C GLY A 219 -4.66 8.44 0.69
N LEU A 220 -5.60 7.59 0.30
CA LEU A 220 -5.98 7.41 -1.10
C LEU A 220 -6.62 8.68 -1.67
N SER A 221 -7.43 9.38 -0.88
CA SER A 221 -8.06 10.64 -1.30
C SER A 221 -7.05 11.76 -1.53
N ILE A 222 -6.06 11.91 -0.65
CA ILE A 222 -4.96 12.87 -0.85
C ILE A 222 -4.15 12.48 -2.10
N ARG A 223 -3.87 11.20 -2.31
CA ARG A 223 -3.11 10.75 -3.48
C ARG A 223 -3.84 11.06 -4.78
N ILE A 224 -5.16 10.85 -4.82
CA ILE A 224 -5.98 11.21 -5.99
C ILE A 224 -5.97 12.71 -6.21
N SER A 225 -6.19 13.51 -5.18
CA SER A 225 -6.23 14.96 -5.32
C SER A 225 -4.89 15.55 -5.81
N GLU A 226 -3.76 14.90 -5.55
CA GLU A 226 -2.45 15.31 -6.08
C GLU A 226 -2.22 14.94 -7.55
N LEU A 227 -2.73 13.78 -7.99
CA LEU A 227 -2.40 13.18 -9.29
C LEU A 227 -3.53 13.19 -10.32
N CYS A 228 -4.72 13.65 -9.94
CA CYS A 228 -5.83 13.79 -10.86
C CYS A 228 -5.64 14.99 -11.81
N HIS A 229 -6.55 15.09 -12.77
CA HIS A 229 -6.63 16.17 -13.74
C HIS A 229 -6.64 17.54 -13.04
N PRO A 230 -5.96 18.58 -13.57
CA PRO A 230 -5.88 19.90 -12.94
C PRO A 230 -7.23 20.48 -12.50
N LEU A 231 -8.30 20.19 -13.24
CA LEU A 231 -9.67 20.59 -12.89
C LEU A 231 -10.18 20.02 -11.56
N PHE A 232 -9.66 18.91 -11.06
CA PHE A 232 -10.10 18.30 -9.79
C PHE A 232 -8.99 18.27 -8.74
N ARG A 233 -7.83 18.85 -9.07
CA ARG A 233 -6.65 18.85 -8.23
C ARG A 233 -6.91 19.56 -6.89
N ASP A 234 -6.25 19.07 -5.85
CA ASP A 234 -6.33 19.57 -4.49
C ASP A 234 -7.76 19.67 -3.94
N ARG A 235 -8.69 18.84 -4.43
CA ARG A 235 -10.06 18.76 -3.90
C ARG A 235 -10.43 17.34 -3.50
N VAL A 236 -11.03 17.21 -2.33
CA VAL A 236 -11.56 15.95 -1.81
C VAL A 236 -12.97 16.19 -1.30
N MET A 237 -13.90 15.30 -1.65
CA MET A 237 -15.20 15.24 -1.01
C MET A 237 -15.08 14.39 0.25
N ILE A 238 -15.09 15.02 1.43
CA ILE A 238 -15.14 14.28 2.69
C ILE A 238 -16.60 14.12 3.12
N PHE A 239 -16.98 12.92 3.56
CA PHE A 239 -18.32 12.68 4.06
C PHE A 239 -18.29 11.89 5.37
N ALA A 240 -18.97 12.48 6.35
CA ALA A 240 -19.58 11.84 7.49
C ALA A 240 -21.01 12.39 7.51
N CYS A 241 -21.50 13.03 8.57
CA CYS A 241 -22.90 13.53 8.65
C CYS A 241 -23.28 14.51 7.54
N GLU A 242 -22.39 15.45 7.27
CA GLU A 242 -22.58 16.51 6.29
C GLU A 242 -21.38 16.47 5.35
N PRO A 243 -21.59 16.19 4.05
CA PRO A 243 -20.52 16.14 3.07
C PRO A 243 -19.96 17.53 2.81
N LYS A 244 -18.64 17.62 2.66
CA LYS A 244 -17.92 18.88 2.48
C LYS A 244 -16.84 18.73 1.43
N TRP A 245 -16.73 19.74 0.56
CA TRP A 245 -15.57 19.93 -0.27
C TRP A 245 -14.42 20.51 0.55
N VAL A 246 -13.31 19.78 0.62
CA VAL A 246 -12.07 20.26 1.23
C VAL A 246 -11.10 20.62 0.12
N LYS A 247 -10.67 21.89 0.11
CA LYS A 247 -9.56 22.35 -0.72
C LYS A 247 -8.25 22.14 0.03
N LEU A 248 -7.26 21.58 -0.66
CA LEU A 248 -5.96 21.19 -0.11
C LEU A 248 -4.81 22.05 -0.65
N ASP A 249 -5.11 23.02 -1.51
CA ASP A 249 -4.16 23.93 -2.16
C ASP A 249 -3.51 24.91 -1.16
N CYS A 250 -4.19 25.20 -0.05
CA CYS A 250 -3.69 26.02 1.04
C CYS A 250 -2.66 25.32 1.94
N TYR A 251 -2.43 24.01 1.77
CA TYR A 251 -1.50 23.23 2.59
C TYR A 251 -0.22 22.90 1.81
N SER A 252 0.91 23.21 2.42
CA SER A 252 2.24 23.07 1.80
C SER A 252 2.79 21.65 1.91
N SER A 253 2.33 20.88 2.90
CA SER A 253 2.85 19.54 3.19
C SER A 253 1.76 18.47 3.27
N PHE A 254 2.16 17.21 3.02
CA PHE A 254 1.28 16.06 3.18
C PHE A 254 0.75 15.94 4.62
N TYR A 255 1.60 16.21 5.61
CA TYR A 255 1.21 16.25 7.02
C TYR A 255 0.02 17.20 7.25
N GLU A 256 0.12 18.44 6.77
CA GLU A 256 -0.93 19.44 6.89
C GLU A 256 -2.23 19.00 6.19
N LYS A 257 -2.12 18.47 4.96
CA LYS A 257 -3.28 17.93 4.22
C LYS A 257 -3.98 16.80 5.00
N ALA A 258 -3.21 15.88 5.58
CA ALA A 258 -3.76 14.77 6.36
C ALA A 258 -4.45 15.26 7.64
N VAL A 259 -3.83 16.17 8.39
CA VAL A 259 -4.41 16.77 9.59
C VAL A 259 -5.68 17.55 9.26
N ALA A 260 -5.66 18.35 8.20
CA ALA A 260 -6.82 19.12 7.75
C ALA A 260 -8.01 18.25 7.40
N LEU A 261 -7.81 17.19 6.62
CA LEU A 261 -8.91 16.26 6.29
C LEU A 261 -9.45 15.56 7.54
N ARG A 262 -8.57 15.11 8.45
CA ARG A 262 -9.01 14.46 9.70
C ARG A 262 -9.81 15.41 10.58
N ASN A 263 -9.40 16.68 10.70
CA ASN A 263 -10.10 17.69 11.49
C ASN A 263 -11.41 18.15 10.84
N THR A 264 -11.51 18.07 9.51
CA THR A 264 -12.76 18.39 8.80
C THR A 264 -13.77 17.25 8.90
N GLY A 265 -13.29 16.02 9.06
CA GLY A 265 -14.12 14.85 9.31
C GLY A 265 -14.88 14.96 10.64
N GLY A 266 -16.14 14.56 10.64
CA GLY A 266 -17.00 14.53 11.83
C GLY A 266 -17.27 13.10 12.31
N SER A 267 -17.55 12.94 13.60
CA SER A 267 -17.94 11.64 14.19
C SER A 267 -19.46 11.46 14.12
N CYS A 268 -19.96 10.57 13.23
CA CYS A 268 -21.34 10.10 13.27
C CYS A 268 -21.60 8.88 12.37
N GLY A 269 -22.85 8.37 12.40
CA GLY A 269 -23.32 7.13 11.75
C GLY A 269 -23.46 7.20 10.22
N ILE A 270 -23.72 6.04 9.60
CA ILE A 270 -23.15 5.61 8.31
C ILE A 270 -23.98 5.91 7.04
N SER A 271 -25.31 5.75 7.03
CA SER A 271 -26.03 5.48 5.75
C SER A 271 -26.64 6.66 5.00
N THR A 272 -27.01 7.76 5.66
CA THR A 272 -27.67 8.93 5.01
C THR A 272 -26.68 9.84 4.26
N ASN A 273 -25.39 9.54 4.37
CA ASN A 273 -24.32 10.47 4.05
C ASN A 273 -23.82 10.36 2.61
N PHE A 274 -23.89 9.16 2.03
CA PHE A 274 -23.45 8.92 0.65
C PHE A 274 -24.35 9.64 -0.36
N TYR A 275 -25.67 9.48 -0.28
CA TYR A 275 -26.59 10.19 -1.17
C TYR A 275 -26.49 11.71 -1.04
N ARG A 276 -26.27 12.23 0.18
CA ARG A 276 -26.00 13.66 0.38
C ARG A 276 -24.73 14.10 -0.34
N ALA A 277 -23.65 13.32 -0.26
CA ALA A 277 -22.40 13.62 -0.98
C ALA A 277 -22.62 13.58 -2.49
N MET A 278 -23.42 12.63 -2.97
CA MET A 278 -23.82 12.53 -4.38
C MET A 278 -24.67 13.73 -4.83
N HIS A 279 -25.65 14.16 -4.03
CA HIS A 279 -26.45 15.34 -4.34
C HIS A 279 -25.61 16.61 -4.34
N GLN A 280 -24.59 16.72 -3.48
CA GLN A 280 -23.70 17.87 -3.47
C GLN A 280 -22.84 17.98 -4.73
N ILE A 281 -22.36 16.85 -5.27
CA ILE A 281 -21.64 16.87 -6.55
C ILE A 281 -22.58 17.14 -7.73
N LEU A 282 -23.80 16.61 -7.71
CA LEU A 282 -24.80 16.89 -8.74
C LEU A 282 -25.21 18.36 -8.76
N ARG A 283 -25.42 18.97 -7.59
CA ARG A 283 -25.64 20.42 -7.47
C ARG A 283 -24.48 21.20 -8.06
N ALA A 284 -23.24 20.81 -7.76
CA ALA A 284 -22.07 21.45 -8.34
C ALA A 284 -22.03 21.33 -9.87
N PHE A 285 -22.44 20.19 -10.45
CA PHE A 285 -22.53 20.05 -11.91
C PHE A 285 -23.59 20.95 -12.53
N VAL A 286 -24.77 21.06 -11.91
CA VAL A 286 -25.86 21.92 -12.38
C VAL A 286 -25.48 23.40 -12.26
N GLU A 287 -24.98 23.83 -11.10
CA GLU A 287 -24.59 25.22 -10.82
C GLU A 287 -23.47 25.72 -11.73
N ASN A 288 -22.50 24.85 -12.06
CA ASN A 288 -21.39 25.18 -12.95
C ASN A 288 -21.67 24.85 -14.42
N ASN A 289 -22.89 24.43 -14.75
CA ASN A 289 -23.31 24.09 -16.10
C ASN A 289 -22.39 23.09 -16.83
N VAL A 290 -21.94 22.06 -16.12
CA VAL A 290 -20.98 21.08 -16.65
C VAL A 290 -21.61 20.29 -17.79
N ASN A 291 -20.87 20.09 -18.88
CA ASN A 291 -21.35 19.37 -20.05
C ASN A 291 -21.67 17.89 -19.68
N PRO A 292 -22.81 17.32 -20.11
CA PRO A 292 -23.17 15.92 -19.87
C PRO A 292 -22.07 14.91 -20.22
N GLN A 293 -21.35 15.13 -21.32
CA GLN A 293 -20.24 14.27 -21.76
C GLN A 293 -19.05 14.37 -20.79
N GLU A 294 -18.77 15.54 -20.25
CA GLU A 294 -17.70 15.69 -19.26
C GLU A 294 -18.03 14.99 -17.95
N VAL A 295 -19.30 15.01 -17.53
CA VAL A 295 -19.78 14.26 -16.36
C VAL A 295 -19.58 12.76 -16.56
N GLU A 296 -19.93 12.24 -17.73
CA GLU A 296 -19.79 10.82 -18.07
C GLU A 296 -18.33 10.35 -18.12
N ASP A 297 -17.41 11.26 -18.42
CA ASP A 297 -15.97 10.97 -18.52
C ASP A 297 -15.23 11.04 -17.16
N LEU A 298 -15.95 11.28 -16.06
CA LEU A 298 -15.35 11.27 -14.72
C LEU A 298 -15.25 9.85 -14.16
N VAL A 299 -14.40 9.70 -13.15
CA VAL A 299 -14.37 8.54 -12.25
C VAL A 299 -14.62 9.01 -10.83
N LEU A 300 -15.66 8.48 -10.18
CA LEU A 300 -15.93 8.73 -8.76
C LEU A 300 -15.33 7.59 -7.94
N ALA A 301 -14.30 7.89 -7.16
CA ALA A 301 -13.62 6.92 -6.31
C ALA A 301 -14.12 7.03 -4.87
N LEU A 302 -14.92 6.06 -4.45
CA LEU A 302 -15.52 5.98 -3.11
C LEU A 302 -14.71 5.08 -2.19
N PHE A 303 -14.11 5.67 -1.16
CA PHE A 303 -13.34 4.98 -0.13
C PHE A 303 -14.16 4.85 1.15
N SER A 304 -14.75 3.68 1.39
CA SER A 304 -15.64 3.43 2.54
C SER A 304 -15.58 1.95 2.96
N ASP A 305 -16.16 1.61 4.11
CA ASP A 305 -16.35 0.22 4.56
C ASP A 305 -17.53 -0.48 3.84
N MET A 306 -18.13 0.20 2.86
CA MET A 306 -19.26 -0.25 2.04
C MET A 306 -20.49 -0.65 2.87
N GLN A 307 -20.60 -0.17 4.12
CA GLN A 307 -21.81 -0.31 4.93
C GLN A 307 -22.86 0.75 4.57
N ILE A 308 -23.05 0.99 3.27
CA ILE A 308 -24.13 1.85 2.80
C ILE A 308 -25.42 1.08 3.07
N ASN A 309 -26.02 1.28 4.25
CA ASN A 309 -27.26 0.61 4.59
C ASN A 309 -28.27 0.88 3.47
N VAL A 310 -28.98 -0.18 3.09
CA VAL A 310 -30.18 -0.17 2.25
C VAL A 310 -31.26 0.61 3.01
N ALA A 311 -31.10 1.93 3.10
CA ALA A 311 -31.94 2.84 3.85
C ALA A 311 -32.77 3.72 2.92
N ASP A 312 -33.12 3.21 1.73
CA ASP A 312 -34.26 3.71 0.98
C ASP A 312 -35.27 2.57 0.77
N LYS A 313 -36.51 2.86 1.14
CA LYS A 313 -37.61 1.93 1.41
C LYS A 313 -38.27 1.34 0.15
N ASN A 314 -37.52 1.16 -0.93
CA ASN A 314 -38.02 0.49 -2.14
C ASN A 314 -37.23 -0.80 -2.37
N PHE A 315 -37.86 -1.92 -2.04
CA PHE A 315 -37.30 -3.28 -2.07
C PHE A 315 -36.80 -3.77 -3.44
N ASN A 316 -36.88 -2.96 -4.51
CA ASN A 316 -36.58 -3.38 -5.89
C ASN A 316 -35.39 -2.66 -6.57
N ASP A 317 -34.91 -1.51 -6.07
CA ASP A 317 -33.87 -0.73 -6.75
C ASP A 317 -32.49 -0.92 -6.08
N THR A 318 -31.46 -1.25 -6.86
CA THR A 318 -30.09 -1.33 -6.33
C THR A 318 -29.55 0.08 -6.07
N LEU A 319 -28.55 0.22 -5.17
CA LEU A 319 -27.87 1.50 -4.89
C LEU A 319 -27.50 2.26 -6.17
N TYR A 320 -27.01 1.54 -7.18
CA TYR A 320 -26.61 2.12 -8.45
C TYR A 320 -27.80 2.61 -9.30
N ASP A 321 -28.96 1.99 -9.20
CA ASP A 321 -30.15 2.42 -9.95
C ASP A 321 -30.71 3.73 -9.37
N ASN A 322 -30.63 3.92 -8.05
CA ASN A 322 -30.89 5.22 -7.43
C ASN A 322 -29.90 6.30 -7.93
N ILE A 323 -28.61 5.98 -8.03
CA ILE A 323 -27.60 6.91 -8.58
C ILE A 323 -27.96 7.28 -10.02
N LYS A 324 -28.33 6.31 -10.88
CA LYS A 324 -28.76 6.61 -12.26
C LYS A 324 -29.92 7.58 -12.30
N ARG A 325 -30.93 7.38 -11.47
CA ARG A 325 -32.09 8.26 -11.39
C ARG A 325 -31.67 9.68 -10.99
N ASP A 326 -30.89 9.83 -9.93
CA ASP A 326 -30.44 11.13 -9.44
C ASP A 326 -29.62 11.91 -10.49
N PHE A 327 -28.73 11.22 -11.23
CA PHE A 327 -27.99 11.84 -12.34
C PHE A 327 -28.89 12.26 -13.50
N ALA A 328 -29.86 11.42 -13.88
CA ALA A 328 -30.80 11.74 -14.94
C ALA A 328 -31.65 12.97 -14.58
N GLU A 329 -32.20 13.02 -13.36
CA GLU A 329 -32.99 14.14 -12.85
C GLU A 329 -32.18 15.44 -12.78
N ALA A 330 -30.93 15.37 -12.31
CA ALA A 330 -30.04 16.53 -12.27
C ALA A 330 -29.70 17.07 -13.66
N GLY A 331 -29.45 16.18 -14.64
CA GLY A 331 -29.20 16.58 -16.02
C GLY A 331 -30.41 17.25 -16.67
N LEU A 332 -31.60 16.67 -16.47
CA LEU A 332 -32.86 17.26 -16.96
C LEU A 332 -33.15 18.63 -16.32
N SER A 333 -32.76 18.82 -15.06
CA SER A 333 -32.91 20.09 -14.35
C SER A 333 -31.80 21.11 -14.67
N SER A 334 -30.76 20.70 -15.40
CA SER A 334 -29.67 21.57 -15.83
C SER A 334 -30.06 22.40 -17.06
N SER A 335 -29.24 23.41 -17.40
CA SER A 335 -29.49 24.20 -18.61
C SER A 335 -29.38 23.40 -19.91
N TRP A 336 -28.77 22.21 -19.87
CA TRP A 336 -28.67 21.31 -21.02
C TRP A 336 -29.97 20.56 -21.32
N GLY A 337 -30.88 20.40 -20.33
CA GLY A 337 -32.16 19.73 -20.51
C GLY A 337 -32.08 18.25 -20.94
N VAL A 338 -30.93 17.61 -20.74
CA VAL A 338 -30.67 16.20 -21.09
C VAL A 338 -30.18 15.44 -19.86
N PRO A 339 -30.59 14.16 -19.68
CA PRO A 339 -30.18 13.39 -18.53
C PRO A 339 -28.66 13.20 -18.50
N TYR A 340 -28.04 13.33 -17.32
CA TYR A 340 -26.64 12.97 -17.18
C TYR A 340 -26.50 11.44 -17.10
N ASN A 341 -25.55 10.90 -17.84
CA ASN A 341 -25.08 9.54 -17.63
C ASN A 341 -24.15 9.53 -16.41
N PRO A 342 -24.30 8.57 -15.48
CA PRO A 342 -23.42 8.53 -14.33
C PRO A 342 -21.97 8.20 -14.76
N PRO A 343 -20.97 8.86 -14.16
CA PRO A 343 -19.57 8.50 -14.33
C PRO A 343 -19.29 7.07 -13.86
N HIS A 344 -18.10 6.57 -14.22
CA HIS A 344 -17.64 5.30 -13.68
C HIS A 344 -17.49 5.39 -12.16
N ILE A 345 -18.07 4.44 -11.42
CA ILE A 345 -18.00 4.43 -9.95
C ILE A 345 -17.06 3.33 -9.49
N LEU A 346 -16.00 3.74 -8.81
CA LEU A 346 -15.08 2.86 -8.11
C LEU A 346 -15.52 2.75 -6.64
N PHE A 347 -16.08 1.61 -6.28
CA PHE A 347 -16.34 1.24 -4.89
C PHE A 347 -15.11 0.56 -4.31
N TRP A 348 -14.39 1.25 -3.45
CA TRP A 348 -13.21 0.72 -2.79
C TRP A 348 -13.52 0.38 -1.33
N ASN A 349 -13.68 -0.92 -1.06
CA ASN A 349 -13.96 -1.42 0.26
C ASN A 349 -12.70 -1.47 1.13
N LEU A 350 -12.72 -0.71 2.22
CA LEU A 350 -11.61 -0.58 3.16
C LEU A 350 -11.76 -1.47 4.40
N ARG A 351 -12.84 -2.24 4.50
CA ARG A 351 -13.11 -3.14 5.61
C ARG A 351 -13.65 -4.48 5.12
N GLU A 352 -13.41 -5.54 5.87
CA GLU A 352 -14.08 -6.82 5.59
C GLU A 352 -15.55 -6.71 5.98
N THR A 353 -16.43 -6.63 4.99
CA THR A 353 -17.88 -6.56 5.16
C THR A 353 -18.55 -7.55 4.22
N LYS A 354 -19.77 -8.00 4.58
CA LYS A 354 -20.56 -8.96 3.79
C LYS A 354 -21.47 -8.31 2.75
N GLY A 355 -21.59 -6.99 2.78
CA GLY A 355 -22.43 -6.22 1.86
C GLY A 355 -21.69 -5.88 0.58
N PHE A 356 -22.41 -5.89 -0.55
CA PHE A 356 -21.90 -5.44 -1.83
C PHE A 356 -22.77 -4.30 -2.37
N PRO A 357 -22.18 -3.21 -2.90
CA PRO A 357 -22.95 -2.08 -3.43
C PRO A 357 -23.69 -2.42 -4.72
N THR A 358 -23.23 -3.42 -5.48
CA THR A 358 -23.86 -3.86 -6.72
C THR A 358 -23.53 -5.32 -7.04
N VAL A 359 -24.15 -5.86 -8.09
CA VAL A 359 -23.90 -7.21 -8.62
C VAL A 359 -22.64 -7.25 -9.49
N THR A 360 -22.00 -8.42 -9.57
CA THR A 360 -20.70 -8.59 -10.25
C THR A 360 -20.76 -8.44 -11.77
N SER A 361 -21.95 -8.47 -12.36
CA SER A 361 -22.21 -8.29 -13.80
C SER A 361 -22.53 -6.85 -14.19
N LYS A 362 -22.63 -5.92 -13.23
CA LYS A 362 -22.99 -4.53 -13.54
C LYS A 362 -21.83 -3.82 -14.23
N GLU A 363 -22.11 -3.25 -15.39
CA GLU A 363 -21.16 -2.42 -16.15
C GLU A 363 -21.00 -1.03 -15.51
N ASN A 364 -19.93 -0.33 -15.92
CA ASN A 364 -19.58 1.02 -15.46
C ASN A 364 -19.36 1.13 -13.94
N VAL A 365 -19.03 0.01 -13.29
CA VAL A 365 -18.74 -0.07 -11.86
C VAL A 365 -17.54 -0.98 -11.64
N THR A 366 -16.62 -0.56 -10.78
CA THR A 366 -15.53 -1.39 -10.30
C THR A 366 -15.61 -1.55 -8.79
N MET A 367 -15.44 -2.78 -8.28
CA MET A 367 -15.30 -3.06 -6.86
C MET A 367 -13.87 -3.51 -6.56
N LEU A 368 -13.17 -2.80 -5.68
CA LEU A 368 -11.84 -3.16 -5.20
C LEU A 368 -11.83 -3.27 -3.69
N SER A 369 -10.90 -4.08 -3.16
CA SER A 369 -10.63 -4.16 -1.74
C SER A 369 -9.13 -4.17 -1.49
N GLY A 370 -8.74 -3.75 -0.28
CA GLY A 370 -7.35 -3.73 0.17
C GLY A 370 -6.76 -2.33 0.24
N PHE A 371 -5.44 -2.25 0.41
CA PHE A 371 -4.76 -1.04 0.89
C PHE A 371 -3.68 -0.49 -0.05
N SER A 372 -3.54 -1.08 -1.24
CA SER A 372 -2.49 -0.75 -2.19
C SER A 372 -2.94 0.39 -3.12
N SER A 373 -2.30 1.56 -3.02
CA SER A 373 -2.58 2.67 -3.93
C SER A 373 -2.26 2.34 -5.39
N SER A 374 -1.34 1.40 -5.66
CA SER A 374 -0.97 1.01 -7.04
C SER A 374 -2.13 0.43 -7.85
N LEU A 375 -3.20 -0.05 -7.21
CA LEU A 375 -4.40 -0.51 -7.92
C LEU A 375 -5.12 0.64 -8.64
N LEU A 376 -4.92 1.89 -8.21
CA LEU A 376 -5.45 3.07 -8.91
C LEU A 376 -4.88 3.21 -10.33
N ASN A 377 -3.68 2.67 -10.59
CA ASN A 377 -3.06 2.76 -11.92
C ASN A 377 -3.76 1.91 -12.97
N VAL A 378 -4.63 0.97 -12.57
CA VAL A 378 -5.41 0.19 -13.53
C VAL A 378 -6.41 1.07 -14.28
N PHE A 379 -6.91 2.13 -13.64
CA PHE A 379 -7.89 3.05 -14.22
C PHE A 379 -7.26 3.97 -15.28
N GLU A 380 -5.99 4.33 -15.12
CA GLU A 380 -5.25 5.05 -16.17
C GLU A 380 -5.03 4.15 -17.40
N LYS A 381 -4.45 2.96 -17.19
CA LYS A 381 -3.96 2.11 -18.29
C LYS A 381 -5.03 1.64 -19.26
N LYS A 382 -6.26 1.46 -18.79
CA LYS A 382 -7.37 0.96 -19.61
C LYS A 382 -8.10 2.07 -20.37
N GLY A 383 -8.05 3.31 -19.88
CA GLY A 383 -8.82 4.42 -20.44
C GLY A 383 -10.32 4.39 -20.09
N ILE A 384 -10.96 5.55 -20.13
CA ILE A 384 -12.35 5.76 -19.69
C ILE A 384 -13.36 4.93 -20.49
N ALA A 385 -13.18 4.79 -21.81
CA ALA A 385 -14.10 4.05 -22.67
C ALA A 385 -14.18 2.55 -22.33
N GLU A 386 -13.06 1.95 -21.97
CA GLU A 386 -13.01 0.54 -21.55
C GLU A 386 -13.47 0.36 -20.10
N LEU A 387 -13.24 1.35 -19.24
CA LEU A 387 -13.80 1.35 -17.87
C LEU A 387 -15.33 1.34 -17.87
N LYS A 388 -15.99 1.99 -18.83
CA LYS A 388 -17.45 1.98 -18.96
C LYS A 388 -18.00 0.57 -19.21
N LYS A 389 -17.30 -0.25 -20.00
CA LYS A 389 -17.69 -1.64 -20.29
C LYS A 389 -17.27 -2.63 -19.21
N MET A 390 -16.43 -2.21 -18.26
CA MET A 390 -15.93 -3.10 -17.23
C MET A 390 -17.00 -3.44 -16.21
N THR A 391 -16.97 -4.71 -15.83
CA THR A 391 -17.71 -5.26 -14.69
C THR A 391 -16.73 -5.65 -13.59
N PRO A 392 -17.19 -5.74 -12.32
CA PRO A 392 -16.37 -6.25 -11.23
C PRO A 392 -15.69 -7.60 -11.53
N ARG A 393 -16.36 -8.50 -12.24
CA ARG A 393 -15.78 -9.80 -12.66
C ARG A 393 -14.61 -9.63 -13.61
N THR A 394 -14.81 -8.89 -14.71
CA THR A 394 -13.75 -8.68 -15.72
C THR A 394 -12.53 -7.96 -15.14
N MET A 395 -12.72 -7.13 -14.11
CA MET A 395 -11.63 -6.48 -13.41
C MET A 395 -10.74 -7.49 -12.68
N ILE A 396 -11.33 -8.46 -11.97
CA ILE A 396 -10.57 -9.51 -11.28
C ILE A 396 -9.78 -10.34 -12.28
N GLU A 397 -10.41 -10.77 -13.37
CA GLU A 397 -9.76 -11.52 -14.45
C GLU A 397 -8.55 -10.74 -15.00
N THR A 398 -8.68 -9.42 -15.18
CA THR A 398 -7.57 -8.56 -15.62
C THR A 398 -6.43 -8.51 -14.59
N ILE A 399 -6.74 -8.39 -13.30
CA ILE A 399 -5.73 -8.33 -12.23
C ILE A 399 -4.96 -9.65 -12.12
N LEU A 400 -5.66 -10.78 -12.31
CA LEU A 400 -5.08 -12.12 -12.22
C LEU A 400 -4.23 -12.47 -13.46
N ASN A 401 -4.57 -11.95 -14.64
CA ASN A 401 -3.79 -12.10 -15.88
C ASN A 401 -2.50 -11.25 -15.90
N ASN A 402 -1.86 -11.06 -14.76
CA ASN A 402 -0.57 -10.38 -14.67
C ASN A 402 0.56 -11.39 -14.72
N ASP A 403 1.58 -11.17 -15.56
CA ASP A 403 2.75 -12.04 -15.77
C ASP A 403 3.44 -12.52 -14.48
N ARG A 404 3.30 -11.75 -13.39
CA ARG A 404 3.82 -12.15 -12.07
C ARG A 404 3.20 -13.46 -11.56
N TYR A 405 1.95 -13.74 -11.92
CA TYR A 405 1.20 -14.91 -11.47
C TYR A 405 1.42 -16.13 -12.38
N ASP A 406 2.07 -16.00 -13.53
CA ASP A 406 2.32 -17.11 -14.47
C ASP A 406 3.07 -18.29 -13.81
N GLN A 407 4.00 -17.99 -12.90
CA GLN A 407 4.69 -19.03 -12.14
C GLN A 407 3.75 -19.78 -11.20
N LEU A 408 2.78 -19.09 -10.61
CA LEU A 408 1.79 -19.73 -9.76
C LEU A 408 0.89 -20.63 -10.63
N GLU A 409 0.44 -20.14 -11.77
CA GLU A 409 -0.39 -20.88 -12.71
C GLU A 409 0.33 -22.13 -13.25
N SER A 410 1.57 -21.99 -13.70
CA SER A 410 2.40 -23.11 -14.18
C SER A 410 2.59 -24.17 -13.09
N ASN A 411 2.97 -23.76 -11.87
CA ASN A 411 3.18 -24.70 -10.77
C ASN A 411 1.87 -25.33 -10.27
N ILE A 412 0.75 -24.61 -10.28
CA ILE A 412 -0.57 -25.16 -9.93
C ILE A 412 -0.98 -26.19 -10.97
N ILE A 413 -0.86 -25.87 -12.26
CA ILE A 413 -1.18 -26.81 -13.35
C ILE A 413 -0.32 -28.06 -13.21
N ASP A 414 0.99 -27.93 -13.03
CA ASP A 414 1.88 -29.08 -12.84
C ASP A 414 1.53 -29.91 -11.57
N THR A 415 1.16 -29.25 -10.48
CA THR A 415 0.85 -29.93 -9.20
C THR A 415 -0.50 -30.63 -9.25
N PHE A 416 -1.50 -30.04 -9.89
CA PHE A 416 -2.88 -30.57 -9.93
C PHE A 416 -3.17 -31.46 -11.15
N GLN A 417 -2.42 -31.35 -12.25
CA GLN A 417 -2.51 -32.33 -13.34
C GLN A 417 -2.03 -33.73 -12.89
N VAL A 418 -1.06 -33.80 -11.97
CA VAL A 418 -0.59 -35.07 -11.38
C VAL A 418 -1.68 -35.79 -10.58
N VAL A 419 -2.67 -35.06 -10.06
CA VAL A 419 -3.78 -35.64 -9.27
C VAL A 419 -4.87 -36.23 -10.15
N ASN A 420 -4.96 -35.85 -11.43
CA ASN A 420 -5.90 -36.44 -12.40
C ASN A 420 -5.31 -37.61 -13.20
N SER A 421 -4.09 -38.04 -12.88
CA SER A 421 -3.39 -39.18 -13.50
C SER A 421 -3.13 -40.35 -12.53
N LEU A 422 -3.81 -40.37 -11.39
CA LEU A 422 -3.94 -41.50 -10.46
C LEU A 422 -5.44 -41.79 -10.28
#